data_AF-A0A534KCB7-F1
#
_entry.id   AF-A0A534KCB7-F1
#
_cell.length_a   1.000
_cell.length_b   1.000
_cell.length_c   1.000
_cell.angle_alpha   90.00
_cell.angle_beta   90.00
_cell.angle_gamma   90.00
#
_symmetry.space_group_name_H-M   'P 1'
#
loop_
_entity.id
_entity.type
_entity.pdbx_description
1 polymer ?
#
loop_
_entity_poly.entity_id
_entity_poly.type
_entity_poly.pdbx_seq_one_letter_code
_entity_poly.pdbx_strand_id
1 'polypeptide(L)'
;MADAFAAVVATLRVIGALVLLFFLPGWLLINALYPRRGELDREYDALYRLTLGIVLSIAVTVFWSFFLNSLGVNPTTDLGDVNAPNIAGGLIGLSALFFALGWWRGAYPWMARLHPALARVPKPGPGELLTEEERDHRIRLKLQGLAERRESLRRAIKDAERRMRLQSADAREHYEERRERSRAELKEVEAELKQLEEERAAELY
;
A
#
# COMPACT_ATOMS: atom_id res chain seq x y z
N MET A 1 22.30 33.91 30.33
CA MET A 1 21.97 32.53 29.89
C MET A 1 20.49 32.18 30.08
N ALA A 2 19.85 32.56 31.20
CA ALA A 2 18.42 32.30 31.42
C ALA A 2 17.48 32.94 30.38
N ASP A 3 17.76 34.17 29.95
CA ASP A 3 16.93 34.89 28.96
C ASP A 3 16.95 34.24 27.57
N ALA A 4 18.10 33.72 27.15
CA ALA A 4 18.23 33.02 25.87
C ALA A 4 17.43 31.70 25.87
N PHE A 5 17.45 30.97 26.98
CA PHE A 5 16.66 29.74 27.13
C PHE A 5 15.16 30.03 27.14
N ALA A 6 14.72 31.08 27.85
CA ALA A 6 13.33 31.51 27.87
C ALA A 6 12.83 31.91 26.47
N ALA A 7 13.64 32.65 25.71
CA ALA A 7 13.34 33.02 24.34
C ALA A 7 13.16 31.79 23.44
N VAL A 8 14.09 30.82 23.51
CA VAL A 8 14.00 29.57 22.73
C VAL A 8 12.72 28.79 23.06
N VAL A 9 12.38 28.66 24.34
CA VAL A 9 11.15 27.97 24.76
C VAL A 9 9.91 28.70 24.23
N ALA A 10 9.88 30.04 24.28
CA ALA A 10 8.78 30.82 23.73
C ALA A 10 8.63 30.61 22.23
N THR A 11 9.74 30.64 21.48
CA THR A 11 9.73 30.38 20.03
C THR A 11 9.23 28.97 19.71
N LEU A 12 9.70 27.95 20.43
CA LEU A 12 9.23 26.56 20.25
C LEU A 12 7.74 26.41 20.53
N ARG A 13 7.21 27.10 21.55
CA ARG A 13 5.77 27.11 21.85
C ARG A 13 4.95 27.71 20.72
N VAL A 14 5.40 28.83 20.14
CA VAL A 14 4.71 29.46 19.00
C VAL A 14 4.74 28.55 17.78
N ILE A 15 5.89 27.96 17.46
CA ILE A 15 6.01 27.00 16.35
C ILE A 15 5.09 25.79 16.59
N GLY A 16 5.11 25.23 17.80
CA GLY A 16 4.24 24.11 18.17
C GLY A 16 2.76 24.45 18.04
N ALA A 17 2.35 25.66 18.47
CA ALA A 17 0.98 26.14 18.32
C ALA A 17 0.57 26.29 16.85
N LEU A 18 1.47 26.83 16.00
CA LEU A 18 1.23 26.94 14.56
C LEU A 18 1.05 25.56 13.91
N VAL A 19 1.92 24.60 14.24
CA VAL A 19 1.80 23.23 13.74
C VAL A 19 0.50 22.58 14.22
N LEU A 20 0.13 22.77 15.48
CA LEU A 20 -1.09 22.20 16.05
C LEU A 20 -2.36 22.78 15.42
N LEU A 21 -2.37 24.09 15.11
CA LEU A 21 -3.54 24.75 14.53
C LEU A 21 -3.67 24.49 13.02
N PHE A 22 -2.56 24.55 12.28
CA PHE A 22 -2.59 24.58 10.82
C PHE A 22 -2.21 23.27 10.14
N PHE A 23 -1.74 22.26 10.88
CA PHE A 23 -1.23 21.05 10.26
C PHE A 23 -1.67 19.75 10.94
N LEU A 24 -1.37 19.60 12.23
CA LEU A 24 -1.38 18.32 12.92
C LEU A 24 -2.74 17.59 12.87
N PRO A 25 -3.87 18.17 13.31
CA PRO A 25 -5.14 17.46 13.37
C PRO A 25 -5.66 17.11 11.97
N GLY A 26 -5.52 18.00 10.99
CA GLY A 26 -5.98 17.76 9.62
C GLY A 26 -5.14 16.71 8.89
N TRP A 27 -3.82 16.75 9.05
CA TRP A 27 -2.92 15.72 8.51
C TRP A 27 -3.17 14.34 9.12
N LEU A 28 -3.46 14.26 10.42
CA LEU A 28 -3.78 12.98 11.07
C LEU A 28 -5.16 12.47 10.63
N LEU A 29 -6.14 13.37 10.48
CA LEU A 29 -7.45 13.02 9.97
C LEU A 29 -7.40 12.49 8.54
N ILE A 30 -6.60 13.10 7.66
CA ILE A 30 -6.50 12.61 6.28
C ILE A 30 -5.83 11.24 6.19
N ASN A 31 -4.81 10.99 7.03
CA ASN A 31 -4.20 9.67 7.12
C ASN A 31 -5.17 8.64 7.73
N ALA A 32 -6.09 9.07 8.59
CA ALA A 32 -7.15 8.20 9.10
C ALA A 32 -8.19 7.87 8.01
N LEU A 33 -8.62 8.87 7.24
CA LEU A 33 -9.60 8.69 6.15
C LEU A 33 -9.00 7.84 5.02
N TYR A 34 -7.82 8.23 4.56
CA TYR A 34 -7.10 7.64 3.44
C TYR A 34 -5.78 7.00 3.91
N PRO A 35 -5.82 5.79 4.51
CA PRO A 35 -4.63 5.15 5.06
C PRO A 35 -3.63 4.70 3.98
N ARG A 36 -4.04 4.53 2.72
CA ARG A 36 -3.16 3.96 1.67
C ARG A 36 -2.55 5.03 0.79
N ARG A 37 -1.27 4.87 0.47
CA ARG A 37 -0.61 5.71 -0.52
C ARG A 37 -1.25 5.51 -1.89
N GLY A 38 -1.63 6.60 -2.55
CA GLY A 38 -2.20 6.60 -3.89
C GLY A 38 -3.72 6.43 -3.98
N GLU A 39 -4.47 6.54 -2.88
CA GLU A 39 -5.96 6.54 -2.88
C GLU A 39 -6.57 7.82 -3.48
N LEU A 40 -5.88 8.96 -3.38
CA LEU A 40 -6.37 10.24 -3.91
C LEU A 40 -5.92 10.44 -5.36
N ASP A 41 -4.61 10.36 -5.59
CA ASP A 41 -3.99 10.39 -6.91
C ASP A 41 -2.60 9.77 -6.81
N ARG A 42 -2.22 8.87 -7.73
CA ARG A 42 -0.98 8.10 -7.62
C ARG A 42 0.26 8.96 -7.81
N GLU A 43 0.18 10.02 -8.60
CA GLU A 43 1.31 10.89 -8.93
C GLU A 43 1.51 12.01 -7.90
N TYR A 44 0.42 12.53 -7.32
CA TYR A 44 0.45 13.69 -6.42
C TYR A 44 -0.10 13.43 -5.02
N ASP A 45 -0.23 12.17 -4.59
CA ASP A 45 -0.78 11.77 -3.28
C ASP A 45 -0.19 12.58 -2.11
N ALA A 46 1.13 12.76 -2.10
CA ALA A 46 1.81 13.49 -1.04
C ALA A 46 1.43 14.99 -1.01
N LEU A 47 1.33 15.61 -2.18
CA LEU A 47 0.95 17.02 -2.31
C LEU A 47 -0.51 17.22 -1.91
N TYR A 48 -1.42 16.34 -2.37
CA TYR A 48 -2.83 16.39 -2.00
C TYR A 48 -3.05 16.16 -0.51
N ARG A 49 -2.38 15.17 0.09
CA ARG A 49 -2.44 14.95 1.54
C ARG A 49 -1.96 16.17 2.32
N LEU A 50 -0.94 16.86 1.81
CA LEU A 50 -0.38 18.04 2.47
C LEU A 50 -1.36 19.21 2.42
N THR A 51 -1.84 19.54 1.22
CA THR A 51 -2.75 20.68 1.02
C THR A 51 -4.10 20.45 1.70
N LEU A 52 -4.70 19.27 1.49
CA LEU A 52 -5.94 18.90 2.17
C LEU A 52 -5.74 18.78 3.68
N GLY A 53 -4.59 18.29 4.16
CA GLY A 53 -4.25 18.23 5.57
C GLY A 53 -4.27 19.61 6.23
N ILE A 54 -3.70 20.63 5.57
CA ILE A 54 -3.73 22.02 6.06
C ILE A 54 -5.16 22.57 6.10
N VAL A 55 -5.90 22.44 5.00
CA VAL A 55 -7.28 22.93 4.90
C VAL A 55 -8.17 22.25 5.96
N LEU A 56 -8.02 20.94 6.12
CA LEU A 56 -8.78 20.15 7.09
C LEU A 56 -8.39 20.50 8.53
N SER A 57 -7.14 20.90 8.78
CA SER A 57 -6.70 21.36 10.10
C SER A 57 -7.40 22.65 10.52
N ILE A 58 -7.56 23.58 9.58
CA ILE A 58 -8.33 24.81 9.80
C ILE A 58 -9.79 24.47 10.08
N ALA A 59 -10.39 23.59 9.26
CA ALA A 59 -11.77 23.16 9.47
C ALA A 59 -12.00 22.52 10.85
N VAL A 60 -11.13 21.58 11.26
CA VAL A 60 -11.20 20.94 12.58
C VAL A 60 -11.07 21.96 13.71
N THR A 61 -10.15 22.91 13.59
CA THR A 61 -9.94 23.96 14.59
C THR A 61 -11.17 24.85 14.75
N VAL A 62 -11.78 25.26 13.62
CA VAL A 62 -13.01 26.06 13.62
C VAL A 62 -14.17 25.27 14.22
N PHE A 63 -14.39 24.02 13.82
CA PHE A 63 -15.43 23.18 14.39
C PHE A 63 -15.25 22.93 15.88
N TRP A 64 -14.01 22.72 16.34
CA TRP A 64 -13.72 22.56 17.76
C TRP A 64 -14.02 23.85 18.53
N SER A 65 -13.69 25.01 17.96
CA SER A 65 -13.97 26.31 18.58
C SER A 65 -15.48 26.56 18.67
N PHE A 66 -16.25 26.19 17.65
CA PHE A 66 -17.72 26.21 17.71
C PHE A 66 -18.28 25.26 18.75
N PHE A 67 -17.72 24.05 18.86
CA PHE A 67 -18.11 23.08 19.88
C PHE A 67 -17.89 23.65 21.28
N LEU A 68 -16.71 24.21 21.57
CA LEU A 68 -16.44 24.87 22.84
C LEU A 68 -17.37 26.05 23.09
N ASN A 69 -17.64 26.87 22.07
CA ASN A 69 -18.57 27.98 22.19
C ASN A 69 -20.02 27.52 22.51
N SER A 70 -20.42 26.35 22.01
CA SER A 70 -21.76 25.79 22.25
C SER A 70 -21.99 25.33 23.69
N LEU A 71 -20.91 25.12 24.48
CA LEU A 71 -21.01 24.79 25.89
C LEU A 71 -21.46 25.98 26.76
N GLY A 72 -21.48 27.19 26.17
CA GLY A 72 -21.96 28.40 26.81
C GLY A 72 -20.90 29.08 27.68
N VAL A 73 -21.38 29.93 28.59
CA VAL A 73 -20.53 30.68 29.52
C VAL A 73 -20.57 29.99 30.88
N ASN A 74 -19.40 29.80 31.48
CA ASN A 74 -19.32 29.15 32.78
C ASN A 74 -19.89 30.07 33.87
N PRO A 75 -20.89 29.62 34.67
CA PRO A 75 -21.58 30.45 35.65
C PRO A 75 -20.68 30.88 36.83
N THR A 76 -19.51 30.28 37.01
CA THR A 76 -18.59 30.59 38.12
C THR A 76 -17.51 31.60 37.76
N THR A 77 -17.09 31.63 36.48
CA THR A 77 -16.00 32.50 36.01
C THR A 77 -16.46 33.57 35.03
N ASP A 78 -17.71 33.52 34.57
CA ASP A 78 -18.32 34.44 33.59
C ASP A 78 -17.53 34.54 32.26
N LEU A 79 -16.72 33.52 31.98
CA LEU A 79 -15.91 33.37 30.78
C LEU A 79 -16.41 32.16 29.97
N GLY A 80 -16.32 32.27 28.64
CA GLY A 80 -16.64 31.16 27.75
C GLY A 80 -15.52 30.10 27.70
N ASP A 81 -15.87 28.89 27.28
CA ASP A 81 -14.93 27.77 27.17
C ASP A 81 -13.95 27.87 25.99
N VAL A 82 -14.10 28.88 25.13
CA VAL A 82 -13.17 29.21 24.04
C VAL A 82 -11.94 29.92 24.61
N ASN A 83 -11.07 29.15 25.24
CA ASN A 83 -9.81 29.64 25.80
C ASN A 83 -8.63 28.79 25.28
N ALA A 84 -7.42 29.36 25.37
CA ALA A 84 -6.20 28.72 24.86
C ALA A 84 -5.97 27.28 25.38
N PRO A 85 -6.11 26.97 26.68
CA PRO A 85 -5.87 25.60 27.15
C PRO A 85 -6.94 24.61 26.67
N ASN A 86 -8.21 24.99 26.57
CA ASN A 86 -9.27 24.12 26.06
C ASN A 86 -9.12 23.84 24.56
N ILE A 87 -8.74 24.86 23.78
CA ILE A 87 -8.45 24.70 22.35
C ILE A 87 -7.24 23.78 22.17
N ALA A 88 -6.12 24.05 22.86
CA ALA A 88 -4.91 23.26 22.74
C ALA A 88 -5.14 21.80 23.20
N GLY A 89 -5.76 21.60 24.35
CA GLY A 89 -6.07 20.28 24.89
C GLY A 89 -6.99 19.48 23.97
N GLY A 90 -8.02 20.11 23.42
CA GLY A 90 -8.93 19.48 22.48
C GLY A 90 -8.28 19.10 21.15
N LEU A 91 -7.46 19.99 20.57
CA LEU A 91 -6.74 19.69 19.33
C LEU A 91 -5.70 18.57 19.51
N ILE A 92 -5.02 18.53 20.66
CA ILE A 92 -4.12 17.43 21.01
C ILE A 92 -4.91 16.12 21.15
N GLY A 93 -6.05 16.16 21.85
CA GLY A 93 -6.93 14.99 22.02
C GLY A 93 -7.47 14.45 20.70
N LEU A 94 -7.97 15.33 19.83
CA LEU A 94 -8.43 14.97 18.48
C LEU A 94 -7.29 14.42 17.62
N SER A 95 -6.11 15.03 17.70
CA SER A 95 -4.91 14.54 17.00
C SER A 95 -4.56 13.12 17.44
N ALA A 96 -4.55 12.85 18.75
CA ALA A 96 -4.31 11.52 19.28
C ALA A 96 -5.37 10.50 18.84
N LEU A 97 -6.65 10.91 18.82
CA LEU A 97 -7.76 10.09 18.32
C LEU A 97 -7.59 9.75 16.84
N PHE A 98 -7.32 10.74 15.98
CA PHE A 98 -7.12 10.52 14.54
C PHE A 98 -5.89 9.67 14.27
N PHE A 99 -4.81 9.86 15.02
CA PHE A 99 -3.64 8.99 14.96
C PHE A 99 -3.99 7.55 15.30
N ALA A 100 -4.74 7.30 16.38
CA ALA A 100 -5.18 5.96 16.77
C ALA A 100 -6.09 5.32 15.70
N LEU A 101 -7.00 6.09 15.10
CA LEU A 101 -7.86 5.62 14.01
C LEU A 101 -7.07 5.30 12.74
N GLY A 102 -6.16 6.18 12.34
CA GLY A 102 -5.28 5.95 11.19
C GLY A 102 -4.36 4.77 11.40
N TRP A 103 -3.81 4.62 12.61
CA TRP A 103 -3.05 3.43 12.97
C TRP A 103 -3.92 2.17 12.89
N TRP A 104 -5.12 2.18 13.48
CA TRP A 104 -6.06 1.05 13.44
C TRP A 104 -6.40 0.60 12.01
N ARG A 105 -6.46 1.57 11.07
CA ARG A 105 -6.69 1.36 9.63
C ARG A 105 -5.44 1.03 8.80
N GLY A 106 -4.24 1.05 9.39
CA GLY A 106 -2.99 0.71 8.70
C GLY A 106 -2.29 1.85 7.97
N ALA A 107 -2.57 3.12 8.33
CA ALA A 107 -1.96 4.30 7.71
C ALA A 107 -0.46 4.45 7.97
N TYR A 108 0.09 3.72 8.96
CA TYR A 108 1.47 3.87 9.42
C TYR A 108 2.27 2.55 9.34
N PRO A 109 2.65 2.09 8.13
CA PRO A 109 3.39 0.83 7.94
C PRO A 109 4.75 0.81 8.66
N TRP A 110 5.34 1.98 8.89
CA TRP A 110 6.61 2.12 9.61
C TRP A 110 6.54 1.63 11.06
N MET A 111 5.35 1.59 11.67
CA MET A 111 5.16 1.06 13.03
C MET A 111 5.41 -0.45 13.10
N ALA A 112 5.32 -1.19 11.99
CA ALA A 112 5.72 -2.60 11.92
C ALA A 112 7.23 -2.80 12.21
N ARG A 113 8.06 -1.77 11.99
CA ARG A 113 9.49 -1.81 12.33
C ARG A 113 9.76 -1.68 13.83
N LEU A 114 8.82 -1.11 14.58
CA LEU A 114 8.93 -0.97 16.04
C LEU A 114 8.52 -2.26 16.74
N HIS A 115 7.43 -2.89 16.30
CA HIS A 115 6.99 -4.16 16.85
C HIS A 115 6.05 -4.89 15.87
N PRO A 116 6.21 -6.20 15.63
CA PRO A 116 5.41 -6.95 14.65
C PRO A 116 3.90 -6.96 14.98
N ALA A 117 3.51 -6.85 16.26
CA ALA A 117 2.09 -6.74 16.64
C ALA A 117 1.42 -5.38 16.26
N LEU A 118 2.22 -4.36 15.92
CA LEU A 118 1.71 -3.06 15.46
C LEU A 118 1.52 -3.03 13.94
N ALA A 119 1.95 -4.08 13.23
CA ALA A 119 1.79 -4.21 11.79
C ALA A 119 0.31 -4.34 11.43
N ARG A 120 -0.20 -3.38 10.67
CA ARG A 120 -1.56 -3.42 10.13
C ARG A 120 -1.49 -3.12 8.65
N VAL A 121 -2.01 -4.04 7.86
CA VAL A 121 -2.10 -3.88 6.42
C VAL A 121 -3.46 -3.26 6.10
N PRO A 122 -3.52 -2.12 5.40
CA PRO A 122 -4.80 -1.53 5.02
C PRO A 122 -5.56 -2.49 4.08
N LYS A 123 -6.88 -2.64 4.26
CA LYS A 123 -7.72 -3.56 3.46
C LYS A 123 -7.76 -3.20 1.97
N PRO A 124 -7.68 -4.17 1.03
CA PRO A 124 -7.82 -3.96 -0.42
C PRO A 124 -8.98 -3.03 -0.78
N GLY A 125 -8.72 -2.07 -1.67
CA GLY A 125 -9.70 -1.07 -2.07
C GLY A 125 -10.59 -1.62 -3.18
N PRO A 126 -11.87 -1.23 -3.25
CA PRO A 126 -12.73 -1.61 -4.36
C PRO A 126 -12.31 -0.80 -5.59
N GLY A 127 -11.52 -1.40 -6.48
CA GLY A 127 -10.91 -0.72 -7.64
C GLY A 127 -9.44 -1.06 -7.91
N GLU A 128 -8.87 -2.03 -7.19
CA GLU A 128 -7.50 -2.54 -7.39
C GLU A 128 -7.40 -3.40 -8.68
N LEU A 129 -7.91 -2.90 -9.81
CA LEU A 129 -7.63 -3.39 -11.17
C LEU A 129 -6.12 -3.41 -11.47
N LEU A 130 -5.32 -2.61 -10.76
CA LEU A 130 -3.85 -2.61 -10.87
C LEU A 130 -3.20 -3.87 -10.27
N THR A 131 -3.80 -4.49 -9.23
CA THR A 131 -3.36 -5.83 -8.80
C THR A 131 -3.78 -6.90 -9.80
N GLU A 132 -4.89 -6.72 -10.52
CA GLU A 132 -5.21 -7.56 -11.68
C GLU A 132 -4.21 -7.33 -12.81
N GLU A 133 -3.79 -6.10 -13.13
CA GLU A 133 -2.79 -5.83 -14.17
C GLU A 133 -1.40 -6.40 -13.82
N GLU A 134 -0.94 -6.28 -12.57
CA GLU A 134 0.32 -6.88 -12.13
C GLU A 134 0.26 -8.41 -12.06
N ARG A 135 -0.90 -8.97 -11.67
CA ARG A 135 -1.16 -10.42 -11.67
C ARG A 135 -1.26 -10.94 -13.10
N ASP A 136 -1.97 -10.24 -13.98
CA ASP A 136 -2.09 -10.52 -15.42
C ASP A 136 -0.74 -10.33 -16.12
N HIS A 137 0.10 -9.37 -15.72
CA HIS A 137 1.47 -9.24 -16.24
C HIS A 137 2.35 -10.43 -15.85
N ARG A 138 2.32 -10.85 -14.58
CA ARG A 138 3.03 -12.06 -14.14
C ARG A 138 2.51 -13.32 -14.84
N ILE A 139 1.20 -13.44 -15.02
CA ILE A 139 0.58 -14.55 -15.74
C ILE A 139 0.98 -14.55 -17.22
N ARG A 140 0.96 -13.38 -17.89
CA ARG A 140 1.44 -13.22 -19.28
C ARG A 140 2.90 -13.62 -19.44
N LEU A 141 3.77 -13.18 -18.53
CA LEU A 141 5.19 -13.57 -18.56
C LEU A 141 5.37 -15.08 -18.36
N LYS A 142 4.61 -15.69 -17.45
CA LYS A 142 4.61 -17.15 -17.26
C LYS A 142 4.12 -17.88 -18.52
N LEU A 143 3.02 -17.43 -19.14
CA LEU A 143 2.50 -18.01 -20.38
C LEU A 143 3.50 -17.92 -21.53
N GLN A 144 4.17 -16.77 -21.69
CA GLN A 144 5.23 -16.59 -22.68
C GLN A 144 6.40 -17.54 -22.42
N GLY A 145 6.88 -17.63 -21.17
CA GLY A 145 7.96 -18.55 -20.81
C GLY A 145 7.61 -20.02 -21.03
N LEU A 146 6.39 -20.44 -20.70
CA LEU A 146 5.90 -21.79 -20.95
C LEU A 146 5.74 -22.08 -22.45
N ALA A 147 5.27 -21.11 -23.25
CA ALA A 147 5.15 -21.26 -24.70
C ALA A 147 6.51 -21.39 -25.39
N GLU A 148 7.50 -20.59 -24.98
CA GLU A 148 8.89 -20.71 -25.45
C GLU A 148 9.49 -22.06 -25.08
N ARG A 149 9.26 -22.52 -23.85
CA ARG A 149 9.74 -23.82 -23.38
C ARG A 149 9.11 -24.97 -24.16
N ARG A 150 7.80 -24.92 -24.43
CA ARG A 150 7.08 -25.87 -25.29
C ARG A 150 7.71 -25.97 -26.67
N GLU A 151 7.99 -24.83 -27.31
CA GLU A 151 8.60 -24.79 -28.64
C GLU A 151 10.04 -25.36 -28.62
N SER A 152 10.83 -25.02 -27.60
CA SER A 152 12.19 -25.55 -27.43
C SER A 152 12.22 -27.08 -27.28
N LEU A 153 11.27 -27.65 -26.53
CA LEU A 153 11.14 -29.09 -26.31
C LEU A 153 10.69 -29.80 -27.59
N ARG A 154 9.75 -29.22 -28.34
CA ARG A 154 9.35 -29.76 -29.66
C ARG A 154 10.51 -29.81 -30.65
N ARG A 155 11.35 -28.78 -30.68
CA ARG A 155 12.58 -28.78 -31.49
C ARG A 155 13.58 -29.84 -31.03
N ALA A 156 13.81 -29.96 -29.73
CA ALA A 156 14.71 -30.97 -29.16
C ALA A 156 14.27 -32.41 -29.50
N ILE A 157 12.96 -32.69 -29.44
CA ILE A 157 12.38 -33.98 -29.85
C ILE A 157 12.64 -34.24 -31.34
N LYS A 158 12.34 -33.26 -32.20
CA LYS A 158 12.54 -33.39 -33.65
C LYS A 158 14.01 -33.60 -34.02
N ASP A 159 14.92 -32.91 -33.33
CA ASP A 159 16.36 -33.05 -33.54
C ASP A 159 16.87 -34.42 -33.07
N ALA A 160 16.39 -34.89 -31.91
CA ALA A 160 16.70 -36.24 -31.43
C ALA A 160 16.21 -37.30 -32.42
N GLU A 161 14.96 -37.22 -32.88
CA GLU A 161 14.40 -38.13 -33.88
C GLU A 161 15.17 -38.10 -35.21
N ARG A 162 15.59 -36.91 -35.67
CA ARG A 162 16.41 -36.77 -36.88
C ARG A 162 17.76 -37.45 -36.72
N ARG A 163 18.43 -37.29 -35.56
CA ARG A 163 19.74 -37.90 -35.30
C ARG A 163 19.64 -39.42 -35.11
N MET A 164 18.57 -39.92 -34.51
CA MET A 164 18.31 -41.36 -34.40
C MET A 164 18.24 -42.05 -35.77
N ARG A 165 17.66 -41.39 -36.79
CA ARG A 165 17.58 -41.93 -38.15
C ARG A 165 18.93 -42.09 -38.85
N LEU A 166 19.94 -41.30 -38.45
CA LEU A 166 21.26 -41.22 -39.10
C LEU A 166 22.34 -42.07 -38.42
N GLN A 167 22.09 -42.58 -37.21
CA GLN A 167 23.10 -43.19 -36.34
C GLN A 167 22.96 -44.72 -36.27
N SER A 168 24.07 -45.40 -35.91
CA SER A 168 24.15 -46.84 -35.61
C SER A 168 23.37 -47.21 -34.34
N ALA A 169 23.04 -48.49 -34.15
CA ALA A 169 22.14 -48.97 -33.09
C ALA A 169 22.54 -48.48 -31.68
N ASP A 170 23.82 -48.56 -31.30
CA ASP A 170 24.29 -48.14 -29.97
C ASP A 170 24.18 -46.62 -29.74
N ALA A 171 24.32 -45.81 -30.78
CA ALA A 171 24.18 -44.36 -30.66
C ALA A 171 22.71 -43.91 -30.66
N ARG A 172 21.75 -44.78 -31.01
CA ARG A 172 20.30 -44.47 -30.99
C ARG A 172 19.74 -44.45 -29.58
N GLU A 173 20.22 -45.32 -28.70
CA GLU A 173 19.74 -45.43 -27.32
C GLU A 173 19.89 -44.11 -26.57
N HIS A 174 21.04 -43.43 -26.71
CA HIS A 174 21.27 -42.10 -26.13
C HIS A 174 20.26 -41.04 -26.60
N TYR A 175 19.91 -41.02 -27.89
CA TYR A 175 18.94 -40.08 -28.43
C TYR A 175 17.50 -40.47 -28.10
N GLU A 176 17.23 -41.76 -27.89
CA GLU A 176 15.94 -42.27 -27.43
C GLU A 176 15.64 -41.81 -26.00
N GLU A 177 16.59 -41.97 -25.07
CA GLU A 177 16.46 -41.45 -23.71
C GLU A 177 16.23 -39.94 -23.69
N ARG A 178 16.96 -39.20 -24.52
CA ARG A 178 16.80 -37.75 -24.64
C ARG A 178 15.42 -37.38 -25.18
N ARG A 179 14.90 -38.12 -26.16
CA ARG A 179 13.55 -37.94 -26.72
C ARG A 179 12.49 -38.19 -25.65
N GLU A 180 12.57 -39.30 -24.93
CA GLU A 180 11.58 -39.65 -23.91
C GLU A 180 11.59 -38.65 -22.75
N ARG A 181 12.77 -38.18 -22.31
CA ARG A 181 12.86 -37.10 -21.31
C ARG A 181 12.20 -35.82 -21.80
N SER A 182 12.51 -35.37 -23.02
CA SER A 182 11.89 -34.17 -23.58
C SER A 182 10.37 -34.32 -23.81
N ARG A 183 9.87 -35.54 -24.09
CA ARG A 183 8.43 -35.83 -24.17
C ARG A 183 7.75 -35.76 -22.81
N ALA A 184 8.39 -36.26 -21.75
CA ALA A 184 7.88 -36.16 -20.38
C ALA A 184 7.78 -34.69 -19.95
N GLU A 185 8.85 -33.91 -20.13
CA GLU A 185 8.85 -32.47 -19.83
C GLU A 185 7.81 -31.70 -20.67
N LEU A 186 7.60 -32.08 -21.93
CA LEU A 186 6.59 -31.45 -22.79
C LEU A 186 5.17 -31.65 -22.25
N LYS A 187 4.86 -32.85 -21.74
CA LYS A 187 3.55 -33.15 -21.14
C LYS A 187 3.31 -32.32 -19.88
N GLU A 188 4.32 -32.13 -19.05
CA GLU A 188 4.21 -31.29 -17.84
C GLU A 188 3.93 -29.83 -18.20
N VAL A 189 4.68 -29.27 -19.16
CA VAL A 189 4.49 -27.89 -19.65
C VAL A 189 3.11 -27.71 -20.31
N GLU A 190 2.63 -28.69 -21.09
CA GLU A 190 1.30 -28.64 -21.70
C GLU A 190 0.17 -28.74 -20.65
N ALA A 191 0.37 -29.51 -19.56
CA ALA A 191 -0.57 -29.57 -18.45
C ALA A 191 -0.63 -28.24 -17.67
N GLU A 192 0.53 -27.63 -17.41
CA GLU A 192 0.61 -26.32 -16.72
C GLU A 192 -0.02 -25.20 -17.57
N LEU A 193 0.23 -25.17 -18.88
CA LEU A 193 -0.43 -24.24 -19.80
C LEU A 193 -1.95 -24.38 -19.77
N LYS A 194 -2.45 -25.63 -19.80
CA LYS A 194 -3.88 -25.91 -19.80
C LYS A 194 -4.54 -25.46 -18.49
N GLN A 195 -3.91 -25.71 -17.34
CA GLN A 195 -4.40 -25.22 -16.04
C GLN A 195 -4.48 -23.70 -16.00
N LEU A 196 -3.43 -23.00 -16.46
CA LEU A 196 -3.43 -21.54 -16.52
C LEU A 196 -4.50 -20.97 -17.47
N GLU A 197 -4.77 -21.64 -18.60
CA GLU A 197 -5.84 -21.24 -19.53
C GLU A 197 -7.24 -21.46 -18.92
N GLU A 198 -7.45 -22.57 -18.21
CA GLU A 198 -8.71 -22.88 -17.52
C GLU A 198 -8.99 -21.92 -16.36
N GLU A 199 -7.98 -21.59 -15.54
CA GLU A 199 -8.09 -20.57 -14.49
C GLU A 199 -8.51 -19.21 -15.07
N ARG A 200 -7.93 -18.81 -16.20
CA ARG A 200 -8.27 -17.54 -16.87
C ARG A 200 -9.67 -17.54 -17.48
N ALA A 201 -10.11 -18.68 -18.02
CA ALA A 201 -11.46 -18.81 -18.56
C ALA A 201 -12.53 -18.74 -17.46
N ALA A 202 -12.21 -19.25 -16.25
CA ALA A 202 -13.07 -19.16 -15.08
C ALA A 202 -13.11 -17.75 -14.45
N GLU A 203 -12.06 -16.94 -14.61
CA GLU A 203 -12.05 -15.53 -14.15
C GLU A 203 -12.84 -14.59 -15.09
N LEU A 204 -13.14 -15.00 -16.33
CA LEU A 204 -13.84 -14.17 -17.33
C LEU A 204 -15.37 -14.37 -17.39
N TYR A 205 -15.93 -15.33 -16.65
CA TYR A 205 -17.36 -15.68 -16.61
C TYR A 205 -17.90 -15.66 -15.18
#